data_AF-A0A3B3XSW4-F1
#
_entry.id   AF-A0A3B3XSW4-F1
#
_cell.length_a   1.000
_cell.length_b   1.000
_cell.length_c   1.000
_cell.angle_alpha   90.00
_cell.angle_beta   90.00
_cell.angle_gamma   90.00
#
_symmetry.space_group_name_H-M   'P 1'
#
loop_
_entity.id
_entity.type
_entity.pdbx_description
1 polymer ?
#
loop_
_entity_poly.entity_id
_entity_poly.type
_entity_poly.pdbx_seq_one_letter_code
_entity_poly.pdbx_strand_id
1 'polypeptide(L)'
;MLFNEEMIRKMLPRAYLRKHVAHQIYVSMSYFKNLMPVMDEYVYKDGTTKSLMSLTGTIPVVISGKTYNIPICVWFEPNYPNSPPMCYVKPTREMIIVKGKYISSDGEVTIPYLKDWKKGQCDLSSLLQVMAILFGEVPPLAMRPNPEPEQASCWLQFHKEADGRYCMSLPRGDGQPFQHENETNC
;
A
#
# COMPACT_ATOMS: atom_id res chain seq x y z
N MET A 1 5.61 0.14 23.89
CA MET A 1 6.37 -1.00 24.47
C MET A 1 7.69 -1.10 23.75
N LEU A 2 8.81 -1.20 24.48
CA LEU A 2 10.12 -1.48 23.87
C LEU A 2 10.32 -3.01 23.91
N PHE A 3 10.30 -3.67 22.76
CA PHE A 3 10.61 -5.10 22.68
C PHE A 3 12.11 -5.30 22.85
N ASN A 4 12.51 -6.20 23.74
CA ASN A 4 13.87 -6.70 23.82
C ASN A 4 13.97 -8.08 23.15
N GLU A 5 15.18 -8.50 22.79
CA GLU A 5 15.41 -9.77 22.08
C GLU A 5 14.86 -10.98 22.85
N GLU A 6 14.98 -10.98 24.18
CA GLU A 6 14.49 -12.08 25.01
C GLU A 6 12.96 -12.21 25.00
N MET A 7 12.24 -11.08 25.01
CA MET A 7 10.78 -11.04 24.94
C MET A 7 10.30 -11.60 23.60
N ILE A 8 10.93 -11.18 22.49
CA ILE A 8 10.64 -11.70 21.15
C ILE A 8 10.88 -13.22 21.10
N ARG A 9 11.98 -13.68 21.68
CA ARG A 9 12.31 -15.11 21.79
C ARG A 9 11.25 -15.90 22.57
N LYS A 10 10.65 -15.32 23.60
CA LYS A 10 9.57 -15.94 24.42
C LYS A 10 8.23 -15.99 23.68
N MET A 11 7.95 -15.04 22.79
CA MET A 11 6.75 -15.04 21.96
C MET A 11 6.73 -16.18 20.93
N LEU A 12 7.91 -16.58 20.42
CA LEU A 12 8.03 -17.58 19.37
C LEU A 12 7.68 -19.00 19.87
N PRO A 13 6.87 -19.79 19.15
CA PRO A 13 6.66 -21.22 19.43
C PRO A 13 7.95 -22.06 19.35
N ARG A 14 7.95 -23.27 19.93
CA ARG A 14 9.15 -24.15 19.99
C ARG A 14 9.61 -24.65 18.62
N ALA A 15 8.70 -24.66 17.64
CA ALA A 15 8.98 -25.07 16.27
C ALA A 15 9.95 -24.13 15.53
N TYR A 16 10.09 -22.87 15.98
CA TYR A 16 11.00 -21.91 15.39
C TYR A 16 12.42 -22.09 15.89
N LEU A 17 13.39 -21.66 15.09
CA LEU A 17 14.75 -21.41 15.56
C LEU A 17 14.80 -20.11 16.40
N ARG A 18 14.18 -20.15 17.60
CA ARG A 18 13.81 -18.97 18.40
C ARG A 18 14.92 -17.93 18.58
N LYS A 19 16.14 -18.37 18.89
CA LYS A 19 17.29 -17.47 19.08
C LYS A 19 17.60 -16.69 17.80
N HIS A 20 17.64 -17.38 16.66
CA HIS A 20 17.96 -16.77 15.38
C HIS A 20 16.86 -15.81 14.92
N VAL A 21 15.59 -16.24 14.96
CA VAL A 21 14.47 -15.39 14.51
C VAL A 21 14.33 -14.16 15.39
N ALA A 22 14.42 -14.31 16.72
CA ALA A 22 14.35 -13.18 17.64
C ALA A 22 15.48 -12.17 17.41
N HIS A 23 16.71 -12.66 17.20
CA HIS A 23 17.85 -11.79 16.91
C HIS A 23 17.67 -11.02 15.59
N GLN A 24 17.26 -11.69 14.52
CA GLN A 24 17.01 -11.06 13.22
C GLN A 24 15.93 -9.98 13.30
N ILE A 25 14.82 -10.26 14.00
CA ILE A 25 13.74 -9.29 14.24
C ILE A 25 14.29 -8.11 15.07
N TYR A 26 15.00 -8.37 16.16
CA TYR A 26 15.52 -7.34 17.05
C TYR A 26 16.49 -6.39 16.32
N VAL A 27 17.43 -6.94 15.55
CA VAL A 27 18.36 -6.17 14.71
C VAL A 27 17.59 -5.34 13.69
N SER A 28 16.61 -5.92 13.00
CA SER A 28 15.80 -5.20 12.01
C SER A 28 15.03 -4.04 12.62
N MET A 29 14.44 -4.23 13.80
CA MET A 29 13.77 -3.16 14.55
C MET A 29 14.73 -2.07 15.03
N SER A 30 16.02 -2.38 15.17
CA SER A 30 17.03 -1.38 15.48
C SER A 30 17.22 -0.36 14.34
N TYR A 31 17.04 -0.79 13.09
CA TYR A 31 17.07 0.07 11.90
C TYR A 31 15.68 0.67 11.58
N PHE A 32 14.62 -0.12 11.74
CA PHE A 32 13.25 0.25 11.39
C PHE A 32 12.36 0.34 12.64
N LYS A 33 12.35 1.52 13.27
CA LYS A 33 11.73 1.75 14.59
C LYS A 33 10.20 1.59 14.63
N ASN A 34 9.54 1.67 13.47
CA ASN A 34 8.09 1.56 13.35
C ASN A 34 7.62 0.12 13.12
N LEU A 35 8.53 -0.86 13.10
CA LEU A 35 8.19 -2.27 12.99
C LEU A 35 8.02 -2.89 14.37
N MET A 36 7.02 -3.75 14.50
CA MET A 36 6.68 -4.42 15.75
C MET A 36 6.42 -5.92 15.51
N PRO A 37 6.97 -6.81 16.36
CA PRO A 37 6.73 -8.24 16.29
C PRO A 37 5.35 -8.57 16.87
N VAL A 38 4.59 -9.39 16.17
CA VAL A 38 3.24 -9.79 16.56
C VAL A 38 3.04 -11.27 16.23
N MET A 39 2.55 -12.04 17.21
CA MET A 39 2.03 -13.39 16.95
C MET A 39 0.58 -13.26 16.52
N ASP A 40 0.25 -13.74 15.32
CA ASP A 40 -1.07 -13.58 14.73
C ASP A 40 -1.43 -14.78 13.85
N GLU A 41 -2.70 -14.91 13.49
CA GLU A 41 -3.21 -16.00 12.65
C GLU A 41 -3.01 -15.65 11.17
N TYR A 42 -2.18 -16.44 10.49
CA TYR A 42 -1.96 -16.35 9.05
C TYR A 42 -2.90 -17.30 8.31
N VAL A 43 -3.60 -16.79 7.30
CA VAL A 43 -4.49 -17.56 6.43
C VAL A 43 -3.79 -17.82 5.10
N TYR A 44 -3.55 -19.09 4.78
CA TYR A 44 -2.95 -19.51 3.52
C TYR A 44 -3.96 -19.44 2.37
N LYS A 45 -3.45 -19.48 1.14
CA LYS A 45 -4.27 -19.44 -0.08
C LYS A 45 -5.22 -20.64 -0.22
N ASP A 46 -4.93 -21.75 0.46
CA ASP A 46 -5.80 -22.94 0.53
C ASP A 46 -6.89 -22.83 1.63
N GLY A 47 -6.94 -21.72 2.36
CA GLY A 47 -7.88 -21.46 3.44
C GLY A 47 -7.46 -22.02 4.79
N THR A 48 -6.34 -22.75 4.88
CA THR A 48 -5.81 -23.19 6.17
C THR A 48 -5.28 -22.02 6.97
N THR A 49 -5.32 -22.12 8.31
CA THR A 49 -4.83 -21.06 9.19
C THR A 49 -3.75 -21.57 10.13
N LYS A 50 -2.81 -20.69 10.51
CA LYS A 50 -1.70 -21.03 11.40
C LYS A 50 -1.22 -19.81 12.17
N SER A 51 -0.96 -19.99 13.47
CA SER A 51 -0.34 -18.95 14.28
C SER A 51 1.13 -18.78 13.90
N LEU A 52 1.48 -17.63 13.32
CA LEU A 52 2.82 -17.29 12.86
C LEU A 52 3.32 -16.02 13.55
N MET A 53 4.65 -15.90 13.64
CA MET A 53 5.26 -14.62 13.98
C MET A 53 5.23 -13.72 12.74
N SER A 54 4.87 -12.47 12.94
CA SER A 54 4.97 -11.41 11.94
C SER A 54 5.78 -10.24 12.47
N LEU A 55 6.41 -9.50 11.56
CA LEU A 55 6.96 -8.17 11.79
C LEU A 55 6.14 -7.19 10.97
N THR A 56 5.31 -6.40 11.64
CA THR A 56 4.33 -5.51 11.01
C THR A 56 4.60 -4.06 11.39
N GLY A 57 4.34 -3.14 10.48
CA GLY A 57 4.56 -1.71 10.72
C GLY A 57 4.86 -0.97 9.44
N THR A 58 5.69 0.08 9.51
CA THR A 58 6.09 0.85 8.33
C THR A 58 7.59 0.90 8.16
N ILE A 59 8.05 0.98 6.90
CA ILE A 59 9.44 1.27 6.54
C ILE A 59 9.52 2.62 5.82
N PRO A 60 10.52 3.46 6.12
CA PRO A 60 10.75 4.71 5.40
C PRO A 60 11.32 4.42 4.01
N VAL A 61 10.72 5.03 2.99
CA VAL A 61 11.07 4.86 1.58
C VAL A 61 11.18 6.24 0.95
N VAL A 62 12.26 6.51 0.23
CA VAL A 62 12.43 7.77 -0.50
C VAL A 62 11.86 7.62 -1.90
N ILE A 63 10.78 8.35 -2.20
CA ILE A 63 10.13 8.41 -3.51
C ILE A 63 10.24 9.85 -4.00
N SER A 64 10.91 10.06 -5.14
CA SER A 64 11.09 11.39 -5.74
C SER A 64 11.62 12.45 -4.76
N GLY A 65 12.60 12.07 -3.93
CA GLY A 65 13.24 12.96 -2.94
C GLY A 65 12.45 13.19 -1.65
N LYS A 66 11.26 12.58 -1.48
CA LYS A 66 10.46 12.66 -0.25
C LYS A 66 10.38 11.30 0.44
N THR A 67 10.45 11.29 1.76
CA THR A 67 10.36 10.06 2.55
C THR A 67 8.89 9.75 2.90
N TYR A 68 8.41 8.58 2.49
CA TYR A 68 7.09 8.04 2.79
C TYR A 68 7.22 6.81 3.69
N ASN A 69 6.26 6.61 4.58
CA ASN A 69 6.21 5.44 5.46
C ASN A 69 5.33 4.36 4.81
N ILE A 70 5.96 3.38 4.18
CA ILE A 70 5.24 2.31 3.48
C ILE A 70 4.87 1.20 4.47
N PRO A 71 3.59 0.89 4.65
CA PRO A 71 3.14 -0.19 5.53
C PRO A 71 3.45 -1.57 4.96
N ILE A 72 4.11 -2.39 5.75
CA ILE A 72 4.50 -3.75 5.40
C ILE A 72 4.14 -4.75 6.51
N CYS A 73 4.12 -6.01 6.13
CA CYS A 73 4.02 -7.14 7.05
C CYS A 73 4.86 -8.30 6.53
N VAL A 74 5.78 -8.77 7.37
CA VAL A 74 6.70 -9.86 7.06
C VAL A 74 6.39 -11.03 7.96
N TRP A 75 5.97 -12.15 7.39
CA TRP A 75 5.63 -13.37 8.13
C TRP A 75 6.79 -14.36 8.11
N PHE A 76 7.00 -15.03 9.24
CA PHE A 76 8.04 -16.04 9.40
C PHE A 76 7.40 -17.43 9.54
N GLU A 77 7.74 -18.34 8.65
CA GLU A 77 7.44 -19.77 8.84
C GLU A 77 8.37 -20.38 9.91
N PRO A 78 7.98 -21.47 10.59
CA PRO A 78 8.86 -22.20 11.50
C PRO A 78 10.17 -22.67 10.86
N ASN A 79 10.19 -22.87 9.54
CA ASN A 79 11.38 -23.28 8.79
C ASN A 79 12.35 -22.10 8.49
N TYR A 80 11.98 -20.86 8.78
CA TYR A 80 12.89 -19.72 8.66
C TYR A 80 14.11 -19.92 9.59
N PRO A 81 15.36 -19.67 9.12
CA PRO A 81 15.74 -18.99 7.87
C PRO A 81 16.05 -19.93 6.68
N ASN A 82 15.71 -21.22 6.74
CA ASN A 82 15.95 -22.13 5.61
C ASN A 82 15.04 -21.79 4.42
N SER A 83 13.83 -21.29 4.68
CA SER A 83 12.95 -20.67 3.69
C SER A 83 12.91 -19.14 3.87
N PRO A 84 12.67 -18.36 2.80
CA PRO A 84 12.46 -16.92 2.93
C PRO A 84 11.22 -16.61 3.78
N PRO A 85 11.13 -15.41 4.35
CA PRO A 85 9.90 -14.92 4.94
C PRO A 85 8.90 -14.54 3.83
N MET A 86 7.61 -14.46 4.18
CA MET A 86 6.55 -14.02 3.26
C MET A 86 6.26 -12.53 3.50
N CYS A 87 6.48 -11.70 2.49
CA CYS A 87 6.38 -10.24 2.62
C CYS A 87 5.14 -9.70 1.93
N TYR A 88 4.43 -8.79 2.59
CA TYR A 88 3.24 -8.14 2.07
C TYR A 88 3.30 -6.62 2.30
N VAL A 89 2.70 -5.87 1.39
CA VAL A 89 2.31 -4.47 1.67
C VAL A 89 0.91 -4.44 2.27
N LYS A 90 0.70 -3.58 3.27
CA LYS A 90 -0.59 -3.46 3.97
C LYS A 90 -1.21 -2.07 3.71
N PRO A 91 -1.98 -1.87 2.63
CA PRO A 91 -2.57 -0.57 2.34
C PRO A 91 -3.48 -0.09 3.49
N THR A 92 -3.46 1.21 3.77
CA THR A 92 -4.48 1.84 4.61
C THR A 92 -5.78 2.02 3.83
N ARG A 93 -6.84 2.49 4.49
CA ARG A 93 -8.14 2.78 3.85
C ARG A 93 -8.04 3.79 2.70
N GLU A 94 -7.02 4.62 2.72
CA GLU A 94 -6.79 5.68 1.73
C GLU A 94 -5.81 5.25 0.65
N MET A 95 -5.30 4.02 0.69
CA MET A 95 -4.32 3.51 -0.26
C MET A 95 -4.92 2.41 -1.15
N ILE A 96 -4.27 2.20 -2.29
CA ILE A 96 -4.48 1.10 -3.23
C ILE A 96 -3.15 0.45 -3.57
N ILE A 97 -3.18 -0.87 -3.79
CA ILE A 97 -2.00 -1.63 -4.21
C ILE A 97 -1.72 -1.33 -5.68
N VAL A 98 -0.47 -0.97 -5.98
CA VAL A 98 0.02 -0.81 -7.34
C VAL A 98 0.67 -2.13 -7.74
N LYS A 99 -0.07 -2.93 -8.51
CA LYS A 99 0.45 -4.18 -9.07
C LYS A 99 1.62 -3.88 -10.01
N GLY A 100 2.63 -4.74 -10.01
CA GLY A 100 3.80 -4.55 -10.84
C GLY A 100 4.71 -5.76 -10.87
N LYS A 101 5.94 -5.56 -11.34
CA LYS A 101 6.95 -6.63 -11.46
C LYS A 101 7.24 -7.35 -10.14
N TYR A 102 7.16 -6.62 -9.03
CA TYR A 102 7.53 -7.11 -7.70
C TYR A 102 6.35 -7.23 -6.74
N ILE A 103 5.15 -6.79 -7.13
CA ILE A 103 3.98 -6.68 -6.25
C ILE A 103 2.78 -7.34 -6.94
N SER A 104 2.22 -8.35 -6.28
CA SER A 104 1.01 -9.04 -6.70
C SER A 104 -0.26 -8.25 -6.32
N SER A 105 -1.41 -8.62 -6.87
CA SER A 105 -2.71 -7.96 -6.62
C SER A 105 -3.18 -8.07 -5.17
N ASP A 106 -2.77 -9.11 -4.46
CA ASP A 106 -3.00 -9.33 -3.03
C ASP A 106 -1.96 -8.61 -2.14
N GLY A 107 -1.01 -7.89 -2.74
CA GLY A 107 0.02 -7.15 -2.03
C GLY A 107 1.24 -8.00 -1.65
N GLU A 108 1.31 -9.25 -2.10
CA GLU A 108 2.49 -10.10 -1.91
C GLU A 108 3.70 -9.52 -2.65
N VAL A 109 4.82 -9.40 -1.94
CA VAL A 109 6.08 -8.87 -2.45
C VAL A 109 6.94 -10.03 -2.94
N THR A 110 7.23 -10.04 -4.24
CA THR A 110 8.07 -11.06 -4.89
C THR A 110 9.26 -10.38 -5.57
N ILE A 111 10.40 -10.33 -4.88
CA ILE A 111 11.63 -9.69 -5.36
C ILE A 111 12.75 -10.72 -5.55
N PRO A 112 13.77 -10.45 -6.40
CA PRO A 112 14.87 -11.39 -6.64
C PRO A 112 15.56 -11.86 -5.35
N TYR A 113 15.74 -10.95 -4.38
CA TYR A 113 16.34 -11.27 -3.08
C TYR A 113 15.58 -12.38 -2.30
N LEU A 114 14.24 -12.44 -2.42
CA LEU A 114 13.44 -13.49 -1.82
C LEU A 114 13.53 -14.81 -2.61
N LYS A 115 13.63 -14.73 -3.94
CA LYS A 115 13.74 -15.91 -4.82
C LYS A 115 15.07 -16.63 -4.63
N ASP A 116 16.15 -15.88 -4.47
CA ASP A 116 17.50 -16.41 -4.27
C ASP A 116 17.88 -16.52 -2.79
N TRP A 117 16.89 -16.56 -1.89
CA TRP A 117 17.11 -16.59 -0.45
C TRP A 117 17.94 -17.80 -0.02
N LYS A 118 19.07 -17.53 0.64
CA LYS A 118 19.98 -18.55 1.17
C LYS A 118 20.31 -18.25 2.62
N LYS A 119 20.04 -19.23 3.49
CA LYS A 119 20.42 -19.16 4.91
C LYS A 119 21.91 -18.85 5.06
N GLY A 120 22.23 -17.84 5.86
CA GLY A 120 23.60 -17.43 6.15
C GLY A 120 24.21 -16.46 5.14
N GLN A 121 23.58 -16.25 3.98
CA GLN A 121 23.92 -15.19 3.03
C GLN A 121 22.88 -14.07 3.02
N CYS A 122 21.61 -14.43 3.25
CA CYS A 122 20.50 -13.50 3.35
C CYS A 122 20.11 -13.23 4.80
N ASP A 123 19.71 -11.99 5.07
CA ASP A 123 19.24 -11.54 6.38
C ASP A 123 18.03 -10.60 6.24
N LEU A 124 17.28 -10.45 7.34
CA LEU A 124 16.03 -9.69 7.35
C LEU A 124 16.25 -8.18 7.17
N SER A 125 17.33 -7.62 7.73
CA SER A 125 17.61 -6.19 7.62
C SER A 125 17.93 -5.80 6.18
N SER A 126 18.78 -6.59 5.52
CA SER A 126 19.11 -6.44 4.10
C SER A 126 17.88 -6.59 3.21
N LEU A 127 17.01 -7.58 3.49
CA LEU A 127 15.74 -7.73 2.79
C LEU A 127 14.89 -6.45 2.87
N LEU A 128 14.73 -5.88 4.06
CA LEU A 128 13.95 -4.65 4.27
C LEU A 128 14.59 -3.43 3.58
N GLN A 129 15.92 -3.34 3.55
CA GLN A 129 16.63 -2.31 2.81
C GLN A 129 16.43 -2.44 1.29
N VAL A 130 16.53 -3.66 0.75
CA VAL A 130 16.26 -3.93 -0.66
C VAL A 130 14.82 -3.57 -1.01
N MET A 131 13.85 -3.91 -0.15
CA MET A 131 12.46 -3.47 -0.32
C MET A 131 12.34 -1.95 -0.35
N ALA A 132 12.99 -1.23 0.56
CA ALA A 132 12.97 0.22 0.58
C ALA A 132 13.54 0.85 -0.69
N ILE A 133 14.64 0.32 -1.24
CA ILE A 133 15.22 0.78 -2.50
C ILE A 133 14.25 0.54 -3.66
N LEU A 134 13.73 -0.69 -3.79
CA LEU A 134 12.82 -1.05 -4.87
C LEU A 134 11.51 -0.26 -4.83
N PHE A 135 10.99 0.03 -3.64
CA PHE A 135 9.78 0.84 -3.47
C PHE A 135 10.02 2.33 -3.76
N GLY A 136 11.27 2.79 -3.67
CA GLY A 136 11.65 4.14 -4.10
C GLY A 136 11.58 4.31 -5.63
N GLU A 137 11.99 3.27 -6.36
CA GLU A 137 11.93 3.24 -7.83
C GLU A 137 10.51 2.96 -8.35
N VAL A 138 9.84 1.97 -7.76
CA VAL A 138 8.49 1.54 -8.15
C VAL A 138 7.62 1.47 -6.89
N PRO A 139 6.89 2.56 -6.56
CA PRO A 139 6.05 2.63 -5.38
C PRO A 139 4.99 1.52 -5.36
N PRO A 140 4.89 0.72 -4.28
CA PRO A 140 3.96 -0.41 -4.21
C PRO A 140 2.53 0.00 -3.88
N LEU A 141 2.34 1.23 -3.39
CA LEU A 141 1.07 1.78 -2.95
C LEU A 141 0.88 3.17 -3.55
N ALA A 142 -0.34 3.48 -3.94
CA ALA A 142 -0.77 4.81 -4.34
C ALA A 142 -1.93 5.27 -3.45
N MET A 143 -2.11 6.58 -3.32
CA MET A 143 -3.30 7.12 -2.67
C MET A 143 -4.52 6.88 -3.56
N ARG A 144 -5.66 6.59 -2.94
CA ARG A 144 -6.94 6.58 -3.61
C ARG A 144 -7.18 7.97 -4.21
N PRO A 145 -7.67 8.07 -5.46
CA PRO A 145 -8.17 9.34 -5.94
C PRO A 145 -9.31 9.75 -4.99
N ASN A 146 -9.17 10.93 -4.37
CA ASN A 146 -10.33 11.53 -3.73
C ASN A 146 -11.38 11.71 -4.83
N PRO A 147 -12.65 11.34 -4.60
CA PRO A 147 -13.71 11.92 -5.39
C PRO A 147 -13.65 13.42 -5.09
N GLU A 148 -13.03 14.20 -5.98
CA GLU A 148 -13.37 15.62 -6.04
C GLU A 148 -14.89 15.68 -6.15
N PRO A 149 -15.57 16.54 -5.36
CA PRO A 149 -16.99 16.78 -5.60
C PRO A 149 -17.13 17.22 -7.05
N GLU A 150 -17.68 16.32 -7.85
CA GLU A 150 -17.99 16.48 -9.25
C GLU A 150 -18.72 17.82 -9.43
N GLN A 151 -18.05 18.72 -10.14
CA GLN A 151 -18.57 19.96 -10.74
C GLN A 151 -20.07 20.20 -10.52
N ALA A 152 -20.42 20.91 -9.45
CA ALA A 152 -21.74 21.54 -9.32
C ALA A 152 -21.93 22.73 -10.30
N SER A 153 -21.15 22.83 -11.38
CA SER A 153 -21.14 24.01 -12.25
C SER A 153 -21.77 23.81 -13.63
N CYS A 154 -22.06 22.58 -14.08
CA CYS A 154 -22.65 22.37 -15.41
C CYS A 154 -24.19 22.32 -15.40
N TRP A 155 -24.81 21.79 -14.33
CA TRP A 155 -26.27 21.64 -14.26
C TRP A 155 -27.02 22.94 -13.96
N LEU A 156 -26.36 23.94 -13.37
CA LEU A 156 -26.98 25.24 -13.05
C LEU A 156 -27.21 26.14 -14.27
N GLN A 157 -26.74 25.77 -15.47
CA GLN A 157 -26.89 26.57 -16.70
C GLN A 157 -28.09 26.15 -17.57
N PHE A 158 -28.83 25.11 -17.19
CA PHE A 158 -29.98 24.62 -17.93
C PHE A 158 -31.29 25.13 -17.31
N HIS A 159 -31.97 26.01 -18.02
CA HIS A 159 -33.33 26.41 -17.69
C HIS A 159 -34.33 25.58 -18.50
N LYS A 160 -35.36 25.08 -17.83
CA LYS A 160 -36.48 24.38 -18.46
C LYS A 160 -37.55 25.41 -18.82
N GLU A 161 -37.78 25.64 -20.11
CA GLU A 161 -38.87 26.48 -20.57
C GLU A 161 -40.22 25.76 -20.44
N ALA A 162 -41.31 26.53 -20.40
CA ALA A 162 -42.68 26.02 -20.20
C ALA A 162 -43.12 25.00 -21.27
N ASP A 163 -42.47 24.97 -22.43
CA ASP A 163 -42.71 24.05 -23.55
C ASP A 163 -41.85 22.75 -23.48
N GLY A 164 -41.14 22.51 -22.37
CA GLY A 164 -40.37 21.29 -22.15
C GLY A 164 -39.02 21.22 -22.88
N ARG A 165 -38.62 22.28 -23.60
CA ARG A 165 -37.27 22.44 -24.15
C ARG A 165 -36.28 22.90 -23.08
N TYR A 166 -35.06 22.38 -23.17
CA TYR A 166 -33.93 22.77 -22.32
C TYR A 166 -33.06 23.76 -23.11
N CYS A 167 -32.89 24.99 -22.60
CA CYS A 167 -32.01 25.98 -23.22
C CYS A 167 -30.73 26.16 -22.39
N MET A 168 -29.60 26.29 -23.08
CA MET A 168 -28.34 26.73 -22.47
C MET A 168 -28.21 28.24 -22.64
N SER A 169 -28.12 28.96 -21.52
CA SER A 169 -27.81 30.38 -21.53
C SER A 169 -26.30 30.58 -21.70
N LEU A 170 -25.83 30.84 -22.92
CA LEU A 170 -24.46 31.31 -23.13
C LEU A 170 -24.39 32.82 -22.89
N PRO A 171 -23.70 33.31 -21.85
CA PRO A 171 -23.52 34.74 -21.68
C PRO A 171 -22.61 35.27 -22.81
N ARG A 172 -23.13 36.22 -23.59
CA ARG A 172 -22.32 36.98 -24.55
C ARG A 172 -21.41 37.93 -23.77
N GLY A 173 -20.17 38.12 -24.23
CA GLY A 173 -19.15 38.94 -23.55
C GLY A 173 -19.52 40.39 -23.27
N ASP A 174 -20.65 40.90 -23.80
CA ASP A 174 -21.05 42.30 -23.73
C ASP A 174 -22.39 42.56 -23.01
N GLY A 175 -22.95 41.58 -22.28
CA GLY A 175 -24.05 41.83 -21.34
C GLY A 175 -25.41 42.29 -21.90
N GLN A 176 -25.62 42.26 -23.23
CA GLN A 176 -26.93 42.56 -23.84
C GLN A 176 -27.67 41.30 -24.33
N PRO A 177 -29.00 41.21 -24.13
CA PRO A 177 -29.80 40.09 -24.61
C PRO A 177 -29.93 40.08 -26.14
N PHE A 178 -30.00 38.89 -26.73
CA PHE A 178 -30.25 38.71 -28.16
C PHE A 178 -31.69 39.12 -28.51
N GLN A 179 -31.85 39.97 -29.53
CA GLN A 179 -33.14 40.19 -30.17
C GLN A 179 -33.44 39.02 -31.09
N HIS A 180 -34.59 38.38 -30.84
CA HIS A 180 -35.03 37.19 -31.57
C HIS A 180 -35.91 37.62 -32.75
N GLU A 181 -35.28 37.97 -33.87
CA GLU A 181 -35.96 37.99 -35.17
C GLU A 181 -35.06 37.36 -36.22
N ASN A 182 -35.71 36.56 -37.09
CA ASN A 182 -35.18 35.88 -38.28
C ASN A 182 -34.79 34.40 -38.10
N GLU A 183 -35.77 33.54 -37.82
CA GLU A 183 -35.72 32.14 -38.27
C GLU A 183 -36.15 32.07 -39.74
N THR A 184 -35.24 31.60 -40.60
CA THR A 184 -35.57 31.16 -41.97
C THR A 184 -35.81 29.65 -41.90
N ASN A 185 -37.06 29.22 -42.13
CA ASN A 185 -37.43 27.80 -42.23
C ASN A 185 -36.74 27.15 -43.43
N CYS A 186 -36.18 25.95 -43.23
CA CYS A 186 -35.95 24.94 -44.27
C CYS A 186 -36.92 23.78 -44.04
#